data_AF-A0A6G7J2B2-F1
#
_entry.id   AF-A0A6G7J2B2-F1
#
_cell.length_a   1.000
_cell.length_b   1.000
_cell.length_c   1.000
_cell.angle_alpha   90.00
_cell.angle_beta   90.00
_cell.angle_gamma   90.00
#
_symmetry.space_group_name_H-M   'P 1'
#
loop_
_entity.id
_entity.type
_entity.pdbx_description
1 polymer ?
#
loop_
_entity_poly.entity_id
_entity_poly.type
_entity_poly.pdbx_seq_one_letter_code
_entity_poly.pdbx_strand_id
1 'polypeptide(L)'
;MNDLKILGSEEWCRFDDLGIPAIKARVDSGAKTSSIQASKIKIFNKGLEEWVRFEVNPVQDNRSISLLCQAKLVDVRNVKSSQGIAEERPVIRTSVSIAGKSYEIDLTLANRDTMEYRMLLGREAMNDRFLVNPSESFIQGDITEEQLEQKYKPYTTEKKGLRIGLLASNPNLYSNKRIIEAGEMRGHKVVFLNVEHVYMKLDASTPEIRYRGGNILDKFDAVIPRIKPAVTFYGCALLRQFDTLGVYCLNSADSIGRSRDKLFASQMFSKNDIHIPTTGFAKSPMDTKDLIRMVSGAPLIIKLLESTQGKGVVLAETNKAAESVINAFKSVQTNILVQEFIKEANGHDIRCFVVNGKVVASMQRTAQKGEFRANIHQGGAASKVKITPEERKLAIKSAKVFNLDVAGVDLIRSNKGPLLLEVNSSPGLEGIENTTGKDIANVMIETIERKLKYKH
;
A
#
# COMPACT_ATOMS: atom_id res chain seq x y z
N MET A 1 7.25 -62.36 -10.62
CA MET A 1 7.40 -60.90 -10.78
C MET A 1 7.13 -60.29 -9.42
N ASN A 2 8.02 -59.43 -8.91
CA ASN A 2 7.74 -58.73 -7.66
C ASN A 2 6.47 -57.90 -7.82
N ASP A 3 5.62 -57.86 -6.80
CA ASP A 3 4.41 -57.05 -6.77
C ASP A 3 4.79 -55.57 -6.64
N LEU A 4 5.10 -54.94 -7.78
CA LEU A 4 5.53 -53.55 -7.86
C LEU A 4 4.32 -52.64 -7.73
N LYS A 5 4.41 -51.64 -6.85
CA LYS A 5 3.36 -50.63 -6.71
C LYS A 5 3.30 -49.75 -7.97
N ILE A 6 2.11 -49.26 -8.28
CA ILE A 6 1.87 -48.39 -9.43
C ILE A 6 1.89 -46.93 -8.98
N LEU A 7 2.66 -46.10 -9.68
CA LEU A 7 2.67 -44.64 -9.56
C LEU A 7 1.88 -44.01 -10.72
N GLY A 8 1.17 -42.92 -10.46
CA GLY A 8 0.56 -42.09 -11.49
C GLY A 8 1.60 -41.23 -12.24
N SER A 9 1.11 -40.33 -13.09
CA SER A 9 1.91 -39.31 -13.76
C SER A 9 2.42 -38.22 -12.81
N GLU A 10 1.75 -38.07 -11.66
CA GLU A 10 2.09 -37.18 -10.55
C GLU A 10 1.95 -37.93 -9.22
N GLU A 11 2.90 -37.71 -8.31
CA GLU A 11 2.88 -38.31 -6.97
C GLU A 11 3.47 -37.38 -5.92
N TRP A 12 3.12 -37.61 -4.65
CA TRP A 12 3.70 -36.90 -3.52
C TRP A 12 4.93 -37.63 -2.97
N CYS A 13 6.04 -36.90 -2.86
CA CYS A 13 7.27 -37.37 -2.24
C CYS A 13 7.51 -36.67 -0.90
N ARG A 14 8.19 -37.35 0.02
CA ARG A 14 8.66 -36.79 1.30
C ARG A 14 10.16 -37.03 1.46
N PHE A 15 10.88 -36.07 2.02
CA PHE A 15 12.30 -36.16 2.33
C PHE A 15 12.55 -35.76 3.78
N ASP A 16 12.71 -36.74 4.65
CA ASP A 16 12.89 -36.52 6.08
C ASP A 16 14.22 -35.82 6.38
N ASP A 17 15.31 -36.22 5.70
CA ASP A 17 16.64 -35.63 5.90
C ASP A 17 16.69 -34.14 5.52
N LEU A 18 15.83 -33.72 4.59
CA LEU A 18 15.74 -32.36 4.10
C LEU A 18 14.65 -31.54 4.83
N GLY A 19 13.88 -32.17 5.72
CA GLY A 19 12.75 -31.56 6.41
C GLY A 19 11.56 -31.25 5.50
N ILE A 20 11.44 -31.92 4.35
CA ILE A 20 10.38 -31.66 3.35
C ILE A 20 9.23 -32.67 3.57
N PRO A 21 8.11 -32.28 4.21
CA PRO A 21 7.03 -33.20 4.56
C PRO A 21 6.20 -33.66 3.37
N ALA A 22 6.15 -32.89 2.27
CA ALA A 22 5.43 -33.23 1.04
C ALA A 22 5.83 -32.32 -0.14
N ILE A 23 6.32 -32.88 -1.24
CA ILE A 23 6.59 -32.15 -2.48
C ILE A 23 5.94 -32.90 -3.65
N LYS A 24 5.23 -32.16 -4.51
CA LYS A 24 4.60 -32.74 -5.70
C LYS A 24 5.67 -33.01 -6.75
N ALA A 25 5.76 -34.26 -7.19
CA ALA A 25 6.73 -34.71 -8.18
C ALA A 25 6.03 -35.13 -9.47
N ARG A 26 6.58 -34.70 -10.61
CA ARG A 26 6.25 -35.32 -11.90
C ARG A 26 7.02 -36.63 -12.01
N VAL A 27 6.31 -37.71 -12.32
CA VAL A 27 6.91 -39.02 -12.58
C VAL A 27 7.42 -39.02 -14.01
N ASP A 28 8.74 -39.03 -14.19
CA ASP A 28 9.40 -38.86 -15.48
C ASP A 28 10.41 -39.99 -15.73
N SER A 29 9.95 -41.03 -16.42
CA SER A 29 10.80 -42.16 -16.83
C SER A 29 11.84 -41.78 -17.90
N GLY A 30 11.70 -40.62 -18.55
CA GLY A 30 12.69 -40.09 -19.50
C GLY A 30 13.89 -39.44 -18.80
N ALA A 31 13.70 -38.89 -17.60
CA ALA A 31 14.79 -38.37 -16.79
C ALA A 31 15.61 -39.50 -16.15
N LYS A 32 16.94 -39.51 -16.40
CA LYS A 32 17.85 -40.51 -15.79
C LYS A 32 17.83 -40.44 -14.26
N THR A 33 18.14 -39.26 -13.72
CA THR A 33 18.26 -38.99 -12.29
C THR A 33 17.18 -38.01 -11.86
N SER A 34 16.68 -38.17 -10.63
CA SER A 34 15.71 -37.24 -10.03
C SER A 34 16.30 -35.84 -9.86
N SER A 35 15.43 -34.83 -9.87
CA SER A 35 15.82 -33.43 -9.62
C SER A 35 14.85 -32.73 -8.69
N ILE A 36 15.35 -31.82 -7.87
CA ILE A 36 14.55 -30.98 -6.99
C ILE A 36 14.88 -29.51 -7.22
N GLN A 37 13.87 -28.65 -7.06
CA GLN A 37 14.03 -27.21 -7.04
C GLN A 37 14.94 -26.84 -5.86
N ALA A 38 16.00 -26.12 -6.17
CA ALA A 38 16.93 -25.60 -5.20
C ALA A 38 17.44 -24.22 -5.65
N SER A 39 17.51 -23.30 -4.70
CA SER A 39 18.03 -21.95 -4.87
C SER A 39 19.11 -21.66 -3.84
N LYS A 40 19.89 -20.58 -4.04
CA LYS A 40 21.01 -20.19 -3.16
C LYS A 40 21.96 -21.34 -2.84
N ILE A 41 22.23 -22.18 -3.83
CA ILE A 41 23.09 -23.36 -3.71
C ILE A 41 24.52 -22.88 -3.43
N LYS A 42 25.08 -23.31 -2.29
CA LYS A 42 26.43 -22.96 -1.86
C LYS A 42 27.14 -24.20 -1.33
N ILE A 43 28.22 -24.60 -2.00
CA ILE A 43 29.12 -25.65 -1.54
C ILE A 43 30.02 -25.09 -0.44
N PHE A 44 30.24 -25.85 0.62
CA PHE A 44 31.08 -25.49 1.75
C PHE A 44 31.71 -26.74 2.39
N ASN A 45 32.82 -26.56 3.10
CA ASN A 45 33.49 -27.65 3.80
C ASN A 45 33.03 -27.72 5.27
N LYS A 46 32.71 -28.93 5.73
CA LYS A 46 32.46 -29.23 7.15
C LYS A 46 33.53 -30.21 7.62
N GLY A 47 34.66 -29.68 8.07
CA GLY A 47 35.86 -30.49 8.33
C GLY A 47 36.51 -30.92 7.02
N LEU A 48 36.67 -32.24 6.81
CA LEU A 48 37.23 -32.85 5.60
C LEU A 48 36.17 -33.24 4.55
N GLU A 49 34.89 -33.02 4.84
CA GLU A 49 33.79 -33.38 3.93
C GLU A 49 33.22 -32.16 3.21
N GLU A 50 32.94 -32.30 1.92
CA GLU A 50 32.20 -31.32 1.13
C GLU A 50 30.69 -31.46 1.39
N TRP A 51 30.05 -30.33 1.66
CA TRP A 51 28.62 -30.21 1.92
C TRP A 51 28.04 -29.14 1.01
N VAL A 52 26.73 -29.20 0.79
CA VAL A 52 25.99 -28.17 0.05
C VAL A 52 24.83 -27.67 0.90
N ARG A 53 24.72 -26.35 1.01
CA ARG A 53 23.59 -25.64 1.61
C ARG A 53 22.75 -25.03 0.50
N PHE A 54 21.43 -25.15 0.60
CA PHE A 54 20.51 -24.67 -0.42
C PHE A 54 19.13 -24.40 0.19
N GLU A 55 18.29 -23.65 -0.51
CA GLU A 55 16.91 -23.38 -0.14
C GLU A 55 15.96 -24.08 -1.10
N VAL A 56 14.94 -24.78 -0.57
CA VAL A 56 13.89 -25.46 -1.34
C VAL A 56 12.55 -24.76 -1.11
N ASN A 57 11.85 -24.46 -2.20
CA ASN A 57 10.47 -23.99 -2.22
C ASN A 57 9.57 -25.15 -2.72
N PRO A 58 9.01 -25.97 -1.83
CA PRO A 58 8.36 -27.23 -2.21
C PRO A 58 6.93 -27.05 -2.75
N VAL A 59 6.30 -25.90 -2.49
CA VAL A 59 4.91 -25.62 -2.91
C VAL A 59 4.92 -24.71 -4.14
N GLN A 60 4.34 -25.19 -5.23
CA GLN A 60 4.45 -24.60 -6.57
C GLN A 60 4.08 -23.11 -6.63
N ASP A 61 2.93 -22.75 -6.02
CA ASP A 61 2.37 -21.40 -6.02
C ASP A 61 2.61 -20.63 -4.71
N ASN A 62 3.43 -21.18 -3.81
CA ASN A 62 3.73 -20.56 -2.53
C ASN A 62 5.23 -20.50 -2.24
N ARG A 63 5.88 -19.47 -2.77
CA ARG A 63 7.30 -19.17 -2.54
C ARG A 63 7.63 -18.68 -1.12
N SER A 64 6.63 -18.41 -0.27
CA SER A 64 6.86 -18.01 1.12
C SER A 64 7.29 -19.17 2.01
N ILE A 65 7.03 -20.41 1.58
CA ILE A 65 7.57 -21.61 2.21
C ILE A 65 8.96 -21.85 1.59
N SER A 66 10.00 -21.62 2.39
CA SER A 66 11.39 -21.84 2.00
C SER A 66 12.10 -22.61 3.09
N LEU A 67 12.57 -23.81 2.76
CA LEU A 67 13.28 -24.69 3.68
C LEU A 67 14.77 -24.58 3.43
N LEU A 68 15.54 -24.25 4.47
CA LEU A 68 16.99 -24.24 4.41
C LEU A 68 17.51 -25.66 4.64
N CYS A 69 18.01 -26.29 3.59
CA CYS A 69 18.50 -27.66 3.60
C CYS A 69 20.03 -27.70 3.55
N GLN A 70 20.61 -28.76 4.12
CA GLN A 70 22.02 -29.08 4.02
C GLN A 70 22.19 -30.58 3.83
N ALA A 71 23.04 -30.98 2.90
CA ALA A 71 23.38 -32.38 2.67
C ALA A 71 24.83 -32.51 2.23
N LYS A 72 25.39 -33.72 2.39
CA LYS A 72 26.72 -34.05 1.90
C LYS A 72 26.74 -33.99 0.37
N LEU A 73 27.76 -33.36 -0.20
CA LEU A 73 27.96 -33.34 -1.64
C LEU A 73 28.53 -34.70 -2.06
N VAL A 74 27.84 -35.38 -2.97
CA VAL A 74 28.24 -36.70 -3.45
C VAL A 74 28.96 -36.61 -4.78
N ASP A 75 28.50 -35.71 -5.66
CA ASP A 75 28.97 -35.58 -7.03
C ASP A 75 28.56 -34.20 -7.59
N VAL A 76 29.11 -33.81 -8.73
CA VAL A 76 28.64 -32.69 -9.55
C VAL A 76 28.44 -33.22 -10.97
N ARG A 77 27.18 -33.25 -11.43
CA ARG A 77 26.84 -33.83 -12.73
C ARG A 77 26.55 -32.76 -13.76
N ASN A 78 27.10 -32.93 -14.96
CA ASN A 78 26.74 -32.12 -16.10
C ASN A 78 25.43 -32.64 -16.73
N VAL A 79 24.35 -31.88 -16.58
CA VAL A 79 23.00 -32.25 -17.02
C VAL A 79 22.57 -31.35 -18.16
N LYS A 80 22.18 -31.95 -19.30
CA LYS A 80 21.58 -31.22 -20.42
C LYS A 80 20.08 -31.09 -20.22
N SER A 81 19.58 -29.85 -20.26
CA SER A 81 18.14 -29.56 -20.27
C SER A 81 17.49 -29.98 -21.59
N SER A 82 16.16 -30.03 -21.62
CA SER A 82 15.38 -30.26 -22.85
C SER A 82 15.62 -29.20 -23.93
N GLN A 83 16.18 -28.04 -23.57
CA GLN A 83 16.59 -26.98 -24.50
C GLN A 83 18.06 -27.10 -24.96
N GLY A 84 18.76 -28.18 -24.61
CA GLY A 84 20.13 -28.46 -25.05
C GLY A 84 21.24 -27.75 -24.27
N ILE A 85 20.89 -26.86 -23.34
CA ILE A 85 21.85 -26.16 -22.48
C ILE A 85 22.35 -27.12 -21.40
N ALA A 86 23.67 -27.25 -21.32
CA ALA A 86 24.38 -28.02 -20.31
C ALA A 86 24.57 -27.18 -19.03
N GLU A 87 24.26 -27.76 -17.87
CA GLU A 87 24.37 -27.13 -16.56
C GLU A 87 25.04 -28.11 -15.58
N GLU A 88 26.03 -27.65 -14.82
CA GLU A 88 26.61 -28.41 -13.73
C GLU A 88 25.71 -28.33 -12.50
N ARG A 89 25.31 -29.49 -11.98
CA ARG A 89 24.36 -29.61 -10.87
C ARG A 89 24.97 -30.43 -9.75
N PRO A 90 25.06 -29.87 -8.52
CA PRO A 90 25.41 -30.63 -7.34
C PRO A 90 24.44 -31.79 -7.12
N VAL A 91 24.99 -32.93 -6.71
CA VAL A 91 24.25 -34.15 -6.40
C VAL A 91 24.37 -34.43 -4.92
N ILE A 92 23.22 -34.64 -4.29
CA ILE A 92 23.13 -35.07 -2.90
C ILE A 92 22.53 -36.47 -2.84
N ARG A 93 22.81 -37.19 -1.76
CA ARG A 93 22.16 -38.45 -1.44
C ARG A 93 21.23 -38.25 -0.24
N THR A 94 19.98 -38.69 -0.38
CA THR A 94 18.93 -38.53 0.63
C THR A 94 17.89 -39.65 0.50
N SER A 95 17.23 -39.95 1.62
CA SER A 95 16.10 -40.88 1.65
C SER A 95 14.82 -40.21 1.13
N VAL A 96 14.26 -40.77 0.05
CA VAL A 96 12.92 -40.41 -0.44
C VAL A 96 11.89 -41.39 0.11
N SER A 97 10.74 -40.87 0.54
CA SER A 97 9.56 -41.64 0.91
C SER A 97 8.44 -41.42 -0.10
N ILE A 98 8.00 -42.49 -0.75
CA ILE A 98 6.93 -42.50 -1.76
C ILE A 98 6.18 -43.83 -1.68
N ALA A 99 4.85 -43.81 -1.82
CA ALA A 99 4.02 -45.03 -1.82
C ALA A 99 4.21 -45.94 -0.58
N GLY A 100 4.53 -45.36 0.58
CA GLY A 100 4.83 -46.10 1.81
C GLY A 100 6.16 -46.87 1.80
N LYS A 101 7.05 -46.65 0.83
CA LYS A 101 8.42 -47.15 0.81
C LYS A 101 9.39 -45.98 1.03
N SER A 102 10.47 -46.23 1.77
CA SER A 102 11.56 -45.27 1.97
C SER A 102 12.89 -45.88 1.52
N TYR A 103 13.67 -45.16 0.71
CA TYR A 103 14.97 -45.62 0.21
C TYR A 103 15.84 -44.46 -0.28
N GLU A 104 17.14 -44.68 -0.33
CA GLU A 104 18.13 -43.69 -0.78
C GLU A 104 18.07 -43.44 -2.29
N ILE A 105 18.14 -42.17 -2.69
CA ILE A 105 18.30 -41.74 -4.08
C ILE A 105 19.40 -40.68 -4.20
N ASP A 106 20.03 -40.64 -5.38
CA ASP A 106 20.82 -39.49 -5.81
C ASP A 106 19.86 -38.43 -6.38
N LEU A 107 19.96 -37.20 -5.85
CA LEU A 107 19.07 -36.09 -6.19
C LEU A 107 19.90 -34.91 -6.68
N THR A 108 19.60 -34.43 -7.89
CA THR A 108 20.26 -33.26 -8.47
C THR A 108 19.58 -31.97 -8.01
N LEU A 109 20.38 -30.97 -7.61
CA LEU A 109 19.91 -29.64 -7.22
C LEU A 109 19.86 -28.73 -8.45
N ALA A 110 18.68 -28.21 -8.79
CA ALA A 110 18.49 -27.35 -9.97
C ALA A 110 17.56 -26.17 -9.67
N ASN A 111 17.82 -25.01 -10.27
CA ASN A 111 16.83 -23.92 -10.21
C ASN A 111 15.67 -24.24 -11.16
N ARG A 112 14.50 -24.49 -10.58
CA ARG A 112 13.26 -24.86 -11.31
C ARG A 112 12.14 -23.86 -11.07
N ASP A 113 12.46 -22.59 -10.77
CA ASP A 113 11.47 -21.59 -10.36
C ASP A 113 10.40 -21.24 -11.39
N THR A 114 10.73 -21.45 -12.66
CA THR A 114 9.88 -21.22 -13.83
C THR A 114 9.21 -22.49 -14.34
N MET A 115 9.50 -23.66 -13.74
CA MET A 115 8.96 -24.96 -14.18
C MET A 115 7.67 -25.27 -13.42
N GLU A 116 6.76 -26.01 -14.07
CA GLU A 116 5.47 -26.45 -13.50
C GLU A 116 5.63 -27.38 -12.28
N TYR A 117 6.70 -28.17 -12.23
CA TYR A 117 6.98 -29.08 -11.12
C TYR A 117 8.31 -28.76 -10.45
N ARG A 118 8.25 -28.61 -9.12
CA ARG A 118 9.41 -28.44 -8.24
C ARG A 118 10.25 -29.70 -8.10
N MET A 119 9.72 -30.87 -8.43
CA MET A 119 10.46 -32.13 -8.41
C MET A 119 10.16 -32.98 -9.64
N LEU A 120 11.21 -33.64 -10.15
CA LEU A 120 11.10 -34.76 -11.09
C LEU A 120 11.58 -36.03 -10.41
N LEU A 121 10.77 -37.09 -10.48
CA LEU A 121 11.17 -38.43 -10.08
C LEU A 121 11.68 -39.17 -11.32
N GLY A 122 13.00 -39.40 -11.37
CA GLY A 122 13.67 -40.03 -12.51
C GLY A 122 13.66 -41.57 -12.44
N ARG A 123 14.01 -42.22 -13.56
CA ARG A 123 14.02 -43.69 -13.68
C ARG A 123 14.91 -44.41 -12.68
N GLU A 124 16.08 -43.87 -12.32
CA GLU A 124 16.96 -44.50 -11.32
C GLU A 124 16.29 -44.64 -9.94
N ALA A 125 15.41 -43.71 -9.58
CA ALA A 125 14.65 -43.79 -8.34
C ALA A 125 13.49 -44.80 -8.43
N MET A 126 13.05 -45.18 -9.63
CA MET A 126 11.89 -46.05 -9.86
C MET A 126 12.24 -47.48 -10.25
N ASN A 127 13.41 -47.69 -10.84
CA ASN A 127 13.88 -48.98 -11.36
C ASN A 127 13.72 -50.09 -10.30
N ASP A 128 13.11 -51.21 -10.70
CA ASP A 128 12.84 -52.38 -9.86
C ASP A 128 11.97 -52.12 -8.62
N ARG A 129 11.32 -50.95 -8.53
CA ARG A 129 10.51 -50.53 -7.37
C ARG A 129 9.06 -50.24 -7.70
N PHE A 130 8.79 -49.71 -8.90
CA PHE A 130 7.49 -49.19 -9.30
C PHE A 130 7.16 -49.44 -10.78
N LEU A 131 5.87 -49.49 -11.08
CA LEU A 131 5.31 -49.34 -12.43
C LEU A 131 4.71 -47.94 -12.56
N VAL A 132 4.71 -47.36 -13.77
CA VAL A 132 4.14 -46.03 -14.03
C VAL A 132 2.88 -46.17 -14.88
N ASN A 133 1.75 -45.68 -14.39
CA ASN A 133 0.53 -45.50 -15.16
C ASN A 133 0.37 -44.00 -15.51
N PRO A 134 0.66 -43.59 -16.76
CA PRO A 134 0.62 -42.19 -17.15
C PRO A 134 -0.79 -41.59 -17.27
N SER A 135 -1.84 -42.42 -17.25
CA SER A 135 -3.23 -41.97 -17.42
C SER A 135 -3.88 -41.49 -16.11
N GLU A 136 -3.26 -41.79 -14.98
CA GLU A 136 -3.79 -41.48 -13.64
C GLU A 136 -2.80 -40.55 -12.91
N SER A 137 -3.26 -39.87 -11.87
CA SER A 137 -2.42 -39.07 -10.97
C SER A 137 -2.76 -39.39 -9.51
N PHE A 138 -1.76 -39.34 -8.63
CA PHE A 138 -1.92 -39.57 -7.19
C PHE A 138 -2.52 -40.94 -6.84
N ILE A 139 -2.08 -42.02 -7.53
CA ILE A 139 -2.56 -43.39 -7.29
C ILE A 139 -2.27 -43.81 -5.84
N GLN A 140 -1.20 -43.26 -5.24
CA GLN A 140 -0.79 -43.56 -3.88
C GLN A 140 -1.40 -42.62 -2.83
N GLY A 141 -2.38 -41.79 -3.22
CA GLY A 141 -3.09 -40.84 -2.38
C GLY A 141 -2.71 -39.40 -2.68
N ASP A 142 -3.72 -38.54 -2.74
CA ASP A 142 -3.55 -37.10 -2.89
C ASP A 142 -3.52 -36.38 -1.53
N ILE A 143 -2.87 -35.23 -1.48
CA ILE A 143 -2.81 -34.35 -0.31
C ILE A 143 -3.64 -33.12 -0.63
N THR A 144 -4.70 -32.89 0.14
CA THR A 144 -5.54 -31.69 -0.03
C THR A 144 -4.78 -30.42 0.33
N GLU A 145 -5.23 -29.26 -0.16
CA GLU A 145 -4.63 -27.96 0.18
C GLU A 145 -4.58 -27.74 1.71
N GLU A 146 -5.65 -28.08 2.43
CA GLU A 146 -5.70 -27.96 3.90
C GLU A 146 -4.66 -28.85 4.59
N GLN A 147 -4.50 -30.11 4.14
CA GLN A 147 -3.49 -31.02 4.68
C GLN A 147 -2.07 -30.53 4.36
N LEU A 148 -1.86 -29.93 3.18
CA LEU A 148 -0.60 -29.34 2.77
C LEU A 148 -0.26 -28.13 3.64
N GLU A 149 -1.22 -27.25 3.89
CA GLU A 149 -1.07 -26.10 4.78
C GLU A 149 -0.73 -26.54 6.21
N GLN A 150 -1.41 -27.55 6.76
CA GLN A 150 -1.10 -28.09 8.08
C GLN A 150 0.32 -28.64 8.17
N LYS A 151 0.77 -29.38 7.14
CA LYS A 151 2.14 -29.93 7.06
C LYS A 151 3.20 -28.82 7.00
N TYR A 152 2.91 -27.72 6.32
CA TYR A 152 3.85 -26.61 6.15
C TYR A 152 3.69 -25.46 7.14
N LYS A 153 2.68 -25.49 8.02
CA LYS A 153 2.44 -24.48 9.05
C LYS A 153 3.68 -24.10 9.88
N PRO A 154 4.57 -25.04 10.28
CA PRO A 154 5.80 -24.70 11.00
C PRO A 154 6.87 -24.00 10.15
N TYR A 155 6.77 -24.11 8.82
CA TYR A 155 7.75 -23.60 7.83
C TYR A 155 7.27 -22.37 7.07
N THR A 156 5.99 -22.01 7.20
CA THR A 156 5.50 -20.71 6.76
C THR A 156 6.16 -19.64 7.62
N THR A 157 7.11 -18.93 7.03
CA THR A 157 7.46 -17.61 7.57
C THR A 157 6.24 -16.72 7.41
N GLU A 158 5.76 -16.13 8.50
CA GLU A 158 4.78 -15.05 8.45
C GLU A 158 5.17 -14.10 7.32
N LYS A 159 4.20 -13.67 6.50
CA LYS A 159 4.40 -12.68 5.44
C LYS A 159 5.26 -11.56 6.02
N LYS A 160 6.52 -11.49 5.57
CA LYS A 160 7.44 -10.50 6.11
C LYS A 160 6.88 -9.11 5.91
N GLY A 161 6.24 -8.83 4.78
CA GLY A 161 5.58 -7.54 4.56
C GLY A 161 4.30 -7.34 5.36
N LEU A 162 4.16 -6.12 5.91
CA LEU A 162 2.89 -5.57 6.39
C LEU A 162 1.74 -5.76 5.40
N ARG A 163 0.54 -5.97 5.94
CA ARG A 163 -0.72 -5.93 5.19
C ARG A 163 -1.36 -4.56 5.36
N ILE A 164 -1.43 -3.80 4.28
CA ILE A 164 -1.88 -2.41 4.29
C ILE A 164 -3.21 -2.29 3.53
N GLY A 165 -4.25 -1.76 4.15
CA GLY A 165 -5.52 -1.45 3.50
C GLY A 165 -5.48 -0.07 2.85
N LEU A 166 -5.79 0.05 1.56
CA LEU A 166 -5.98 1.34 0.89
C LEU A 166 -7.49 1.62 0.80
N LEU A 167 -8.00 2.45 1.72
CA LEU A 167 -9.43 2.75 1.85
C LEU A 167 -9.80 3.96 0.97
N ALA A 168 -10.37 3.73 -0.21
CA ALA A 168 -10.60 4.75 -1.23
C ALA A 168 -11.83 4.45 -2.10
N SER A 169 -12.24 5.36 -3.00
CA SER A 169 -13.42 5.12 -3.85
C SER A 169 -13.11 4.56 -5.25
N ASN A 170 -11.88 4.76 -5.76
CA ASN A 170 -11.53 4.40 -7.13
C ASN A 170 -10.06 3.94 -7.20
N PRO A 171 -9.77 2.67 -7.53
CA PRO A 171 -8.40 2.16 -7.59
C PRO A 171 -7.57 2.77 -8.72
N ASN A 172 -8.23 3.26 -9.78
CA ASN A 172 -7.56 3.68 -11.00
C ASN A 172 -6.99 5.11 -10.95
N LEU A 173 -7.25 5.86 -9.87
CA LEU A 173 -6.68 7.19 -9.68
C LEU A 173 -5.16 7.10 -9.48
N TYR A 174 -4.41 8.03 -10.07
CA TYR A 174 -2.94 8.07 -10.00
C TYR A 174 -2.41 7.88 -8.57
N SER A 175 -2.95 8.64 -7.61
CA SER A 175 -2.49 8.58 -6.22
C SER A 175 -2.67 7.19 -5.58
N ASN A 176 -3.75 6.49 -5.95
CA ASN A 176 -4.05 5.18 -5.38
C ASN A 176 -3.17 4.09 -6.00
N LYS A 177 -2.96 4.14 -7.33
CA LYS A 177 -2.00 3.27 -8.02
C LYS A 177 -0.59 3.42 -7.44
N ARG A 178 -0.10 4.65 -7.31
CA ARG A 178 1.21 4.95 -6.73
C ARG A 178 1.39 4.40 -5.32
N ILE A 179 0.37 4.51 -4.46
CA ILE A 179 0.41 3.97 -3.09
C ILE A 179 0.48 2.43 -3.10
N ILE A 180 -0.30 1.76 -3.97
CA ILE A 180 -0.26 0.30 -4.14
C ILE A 180 1.13 -0.12 -4.61
N GLU A 181 1.61 0.46 -5.72
CA GLU A 181 2.93 0.18 -6.30
C GLU A 181 4.05 0.40 -5.29
N ALA A 182 4.04 1.52 -4.56
CA ALA A 182 5.06 1.81 -3.55
C ALA A 182 5.05 0.80 -2.39
N GLY A 183 3.87 0.33 -1.97
CA GLY A 183 3.78 -0.71 -0.94
C GLY A 183 4.30 -2.06 -1.44
N GLU A 184 3.92 -2.46 -2.65
CA GLU A 184 4.34 -3.71 -3.28
C GLU A 184 5.85 -3.73 -3.57
N MET A 185 6.42 -2.62 -4.05
CA MET A 185 7.86 -2.47 -4.26
C MET A 185 8.68 -2.61 -2.97
N ARG A 186 8.06 -2.30 -1.83
CA ARG A 186 8.67 -2.47 -0.49
C ARG A 186 8.34 -3.83 0.14
N GLY A 187 7.74 -4.74 -0.60
CA GLY A 187 7.45 -6.11 -0.15
C GLY A 187 6.19 -6.24 0.71
N HIS A 188 5.35 -5.20 0.79
CA HIS A 188 4.09 -5.24 1.52
C HIS A 188 2.92 -5.71 0.66
N LYS A 189 1.88 -6.28 1.29
CA LYS A 189 0.63 -6.59 0.62
C LYS A 189 -0.33 -5.40 0.78
N VAL A 190 -0.55 -4.64 -0.29
CA VAL A 190 -1.55 -3.56 -0.30
C VAL A 190 -2.89 -4.10 -0.82
N VAL A 191 -3.96 -3.95 -0.05
CA VAL A 191 -5.31 -4.38 -0.43
C VAL A 191 -6.18 -3.15 -0.63
N PHE A 192 -6.68 -2.95 -1.85
CA PHE A 192 -7.64 -1.89 -2.11
C PHE A 192 -9.00 -2.22 -1.50
N LEU A 193 -9.56 -1.26 -0.76
CA LEU A 193 -10.87 -1.37 -0.12
C LEU A 193 -11.74 -0.21 -0.59
N ASN A 194 -12.84 -0.52 -1.31
CA ASN A 194 -13.81 0.51 -1.64
C ASN A 194 -14.58 0.93 -0.38
N VAL A 195 -14.53 2.22 0.00
CA VAL A 195 -15.22 2.79 1.17
C VAL A 195 -16.69 2.35 1.23
N GLU A 196 -17.39 2.35 0.10
CA GLU A 196 -18.84 2.07 0.04
C GLU A 196 -19.15 0.57 0.13
N HIS A 197 -18.16 -0.30 -0.03
CA HIS A 197 -18.31 -1.75 0.01
C HIS A 197 -17.89 -2.37 1.34
N VAL A 198 -17.31 -1.56 2.24
CA VAL A 198 -16.92 -1.98 3.59
C VAL A 198 -18.07 -1.71 4.53
N TYR A 199 -18.41 -2.68 5.38
CA TYR A 199 -19.39 -2.54 6.45
C TYR A 199 -18.87 -3.19 7.73
N MET A 200 -19.45 -2.82 8.87
CA MET A 200 -18.90 -3.19 10.18
C MET A 200 -19.97 -3.82 11.08
N LYS A 201 -19.53 -4.76 11.91
CA LYS A 201 -20.28 -5.28 13.05
C LYS A 201 -19.74 -4.60 14.30
N LEU A 202 -20.60 -3.87 14.99
CA LEU A 202 -20.30 -3.25 16.27
C LEU A 202 -20.71 -4.22 17.37
N ASP A 203 -19.72 -4.87 17.98
CA ASP A 203 -19.91 -5.76 19.12
C ASP A 203 -18.74 -5.55 20.08
N ALA A 204 -19.02 -5.60 21.39
CA ALA A 204 -17.99 -5.38 22.41
C ALA A 204 -16.97 -6.51 22.46
N SER A 205 -17.39 -7.74 22.15
CA SER A 205 -16.57 -8.96 22.21
C SER A 205 -15.99 -9.38 20.88
N THR A 206 -16.71 -9.14 19.79
CA THR A 206 -16.42 -9.63 18.43
C THR A 206 -16.64 -8.54 17.37
N PRO A 207 -15.96 -7.39 17.48
CA PRO A 207 -16.03 -6.35 16.44
C PRO A 207 -15.45 -6.88 15.14
N GLU A 208 -16.13 -6.63 14.02
CA GLU A 208 -15.68 -7.09 12.70
C GLU A 208 -15.78 -5.98 11.67
N ILE A 209 -14.90 -6.04 10.67
CA ILE A 209 -15.04 -5.30 9.42
C ILE A 209 -15.20 -6.33 8.30
N ARG A 210 -16.21 -6.14 7.47
CA ARG A 210 -16.56 -7.02 6.37
C ARG A 210 -16.51 -6.26 5.05
N TYR A 211 -16.32 -7.00 3.97
CA TYR A 211 -16.38 -6.50 2.62
C TYR A 211 -17.52 -7.15 1.84
N ARG A 212 -18.03 -6.45 0.82
CA ARG A 212 -19.10 -6.92 -0.06
C ARG A 212 -18.88 -8.39 -0.45
N GLY A 213 -19.90 -9.21 -0.21
CA GLY A 213 -19.84 -10.67 -0.39
C GLY A 213 -19.76 -11.46 0.92
N GLY A 214 -19.77 -10.79 2.09
CA GLY A 214 -19.80 -11.48 3.38
C GLY A 214 -18.43 -11.76 4.00
N ASN A 215 -17.36 -11.50 3.25
CA ASN A 215 -16.00 -11.81 3.67
C ASN A 215 -15.58 -10.92 4.85
N ILE A 216 -15.19 -11.56 5.95
CA ILE A 216 -14.52 -10.88 7.06
C ILE A 216 -13.15 -10.43 6.54
N LEU A 217 -12.84 -9.15 6.71
CA LEU A 217 -11.53 -8.65 6.36
C LEU A 217 -10.51 -9.17 7.38
N ASP A 218 -9.52 -9.91 6.89
CA ASP A 218 -8.38 -10.32 7.70
C ASP A 218 -7.69 -9.12 8.38
N LYS A 219 -6.94 -9.40 9.44
CA LYS A 219 -6.18 -8.40 10.19
C LYS A 219 -5.25 -7.60 9.27
N PHE A 220 -5.42 -6.27 9.29
CA PHE A 220 -4.52 -5.31 8.67
C PHE A 220 -3.55 -4.75 9.71
N ASP A 221 -2.33 -4.42 9.29
CA ASP A 221 -1.37 -3.73 10.16
C ASP A 221 -1.55 -2.21 10.07
N ALA A 222 -1.91 -1.71 8.89
CA ALA A 222 -2.20 -0.31 8.65
C ALA A 222 -3.31 -0.08 7.63
N VAL A 223 -3.95 1.09 7.69
CA VAL A 223 -4.89 1.59 6.69
C VAL A 223 -4.49 3.00 6.23
N ILE A 224 -4.47 3.21 4.92
CA ILE A 224 -4.29 4.52 4.27
C ILE A 224 -5.66 4.99 3.75
N PRO A 225 -6.36 5.89 4.46
CA PRO A 225 -7.57 6.52 3.95
C PRO A 225 -7.31 7.56 2.86
N ARG A 226 -8.07 7.43 1.77
CA ARG A 226 -8.19 8.39 0.67
C ARG A 226 -9.66 8.79 0.50
N ILE A 227 -10.21 9.35 1.58
CA ILE A 227 -11.63 9.62 1.76
C ILE A 227 -12.03 10.92 1.06
N LYS A 228 -12.98 10.83 0.11
CA LYS A 228 -13.58 11.99 -0.55
C LYS A 228 -14.48 12.76 0.42
N PRO A 229 -14.66 14.09 0.23
CA PRO A 229 -15.50 14.91 1.10
C PRO A 229 -16.92 14.35 1.30
N ALA A 230 -17.55 13.88 0.21
CA ALA A 230 -18.92 13.37 0.20
C ALA A 230 -19.16 12.14 1.12
N VAL A 231 -18.12 11.37 1.41
CA VAL A 231 -18.22 10.15 2.24
C VAL A 231 -17.40 10.27 3.53
N THR A 232 -17.11 11.51 3.97
CA THR A 232 -16.27 11.76 5.15
C THR A 232 -16.84 11.11 6.41
N PHE A 233 -18.15 11.25 6.65
CA PHE A 233 -18.80 10.69 7.84
C PHE A 233 -18.58 9.17 7.93
N TYR A 234 -18.94 8.45 6.86
CA TYR A 234 -18.85 6.99 6.84
C TYR A 234 -17.39 6.51 6.80
N GLY A 235 -16.53 7.17 6.02
CA GLY A 235 -15.10 6.86 5.97
C GLY A 235 -14.42 7.03 7.33
N CYS A 236 -14.74 8.09 8.08
CA CYS A 236 -14.23 8.27 9.44
C CYS A 236 -14.80 7.23 10.42
N ALA A 237 -16.05 6.77 10.25
CA ALA A 237 -16.60 5.68 11.05
C ALA A 237 -15.83 4.37 10.84
N LEU A 238 -15.53 4.03 9.58
CA LEU A 238 -14.71 2.87 9.25
C LEU A 238 -13.30 2.97 9.84
N LEU A 239 -12.67 4.15 9.77
CA LEU A 239 -11.35 4.35 10.36
C LEU A 239 -11.35 4.18 11.89
N ARG A 240 -12.38 4.66 12.60
CA ARG A 240 -12.51 4.41 14.04
C ARG A 240 -12.65 2.92 14.35
N GLN A 241 -13.35 2.17 13.48
CA GLN A 241 -13.46 0.72 13.64
C GLN A 241 -12.12 0.02 13.40
N PHE A 242 -11.36 0.42 12.37
CA PHE A 242 -10.00 -0.09 12.15
C PHE A 242 -9.09 0.21 13.35
N ASP A 243 -9.15 1.43 13.87
CA ASP A 243 -8.38 1.85 15.05
C ASP A 243 -8.74 1.04 16.30
N THR A 244 -10.04 0.76 16.51
CA THR A 244 -10.53 -0.10 17.61
C THR A 244 -9.99 -1.53 17.51
N LEU A 245 -9.77 -2.02 16.29
CA LEU A 245 -9.15 -3.33 16.02
C LEU A 245 -7.61 -3.31 16.12
N GLY A 246 -7.02 -2.18 16.53
CA GLY A 246 -5.57 -2.02 16.68
C GLY A 246 -4.83 -1.75 15.38
N VAL A 247 -5.53 -1.37 14.31
CA VAL A 247 -4.93 -1.10 12.99
C VAL A 247 -4.47 0.36 12.90
N TYR A 248 -3.22 0.59 12.51
CA TYR A 248 -2.68 1.95 12.40
C TYR A 248 -3.29 2.73 11.21
N CYS A 249 -3.87 3.91 11.45
CA CYS A 249 -4.51 4.72 10.42
C CYS A 249 -3.68 5.94 9.99
N LEU A 250 -3.36 6.08 8.69
CA LEU A 250 -2.57 7.18 8.12
C LEU A 250 -3.41 8.06 7.16
N ASN A 251 -4.22 9.01 7.61
CA ASN A 251 -4.35 9.62 8.95
C ASN A 251 -5.48 9.03 9.80
N SER A 252 -5.56 9.45 11.07
CA SER A 252 -6.66 9.11 11.98
C SER A 252 -8.00 9.75 11.56
N ALA A 253 -9.11 9.15 12.02
CA ALA A 253 -10.46 9.68 11.81
C ALA A 253 -10.64 11.09 12.38
N ASP A 254 -10.09 11.35 13.56
CA ASP A 254 -10.19 12.65 14.24
C ASP A 254 -9.41 13.73 13.50
N SER A 255 -8.20 13.42 13.04
CA SER A 255 -7.37 14.32 12.24
C SER A 255 -8.08 14.71 10.93
N ILE A 256 -8.71 13.72 10.27
CA ILE A 256 -9.47 13.95 9.03
C ILE A 256 -10.71 14.79 9.30
N GLY A 257 -11.51 14.46 10.32
CA GLY A 257 -12.73 15.18 10.66
C GLY A 257 -12.45 16.64 11.00
N ARG A 258 -11.47 16.90 11.88
CA ARG A 258 -11.10 18.26 12.33
C ARG A 258 -10.53 19.12 11.20
N SER A 259 -9.72 18.55 10.32
CA SER A 259 -9.14 19.30 9.18
C SER A 259 -10.16 19.59 8.07
N ARG A 260 -11.23 18.79 7.96
CA ARG A 260 -12.30 18.95 6.97
C ARG A 260 -13.25 20.10 7.29
N ASP A 261 -13.52 20.32 8.58
CA ASP A 261 -14.34 21.44 9.03
C ASP A 261 -13.54 22.74 8.91
N LYS A 262 -13.81 23.51 7.85
CA LYS A 262 -13.08 24.75 7.55
C LYS A 262 -13.26 25.82 8.64
N LEU A 263 -14.43 25.88 9.28
CA LEU A 263 -14.69 26.84 10.34
C LEU A 263 -13.87 26.47 11.57
N PHE A 264 -14.01 25.23 12.03
CA PHE A 264 -13.24 24.71 13.15
C PHE A 264 -11.73 24.83 12.89
N ALA A 265 -11.28 24.46 11.69
CA ALA A 265 -9.87 24.54 11.31
C ALA A 265 -9.35 25.97 11.38
N SER A 266 -10.11 26.95 10.86
CA SER A 266 -9.73 28.37 10.90
C SER A 266 -9.65 28.92 12.32
N GLN A 267 -10.59 28.54 13.20
CA GLN A 267 -10.55 28.89 14.62
C GLN A 267 -9.33 28.28 15.31
N MET A 268 -9.00 27.03 14.98
CA MET A 268 -7.81 26.36 15.51
C MET A 268 -6.50 26.98 15.02
N PHE A 269 -6.44 27.47 13.78
CA PHE A 269 -5.28 28.21 13.29
C PHE A 269 -5.08 29.52 14.06
N SER A 270 -6.15 30.31 14.21
CA SER A 270 -6.12 31.56 14.97
C SER A 270 -5.68 31.32 16.42
N LYS A 271 -6.25 30.31 17.09
CA LYS A 271 -5.89 29.93 18.47
C LYS A 271 -4.42 29.51 18.63
N ASN A 272 -3.76 29.05 17.57
CA ASN A 272 -2.40 28.54 17.62
C ASN A 272 -1.39 29.51 16.98
N ASP A 273 -1.69 30.80 16.82
CA ASP A 273 -0.80 31.79 16.18
C ASP A 273 -0.34 31.32 14.78
N ILE A 274 -1.30 30.85 13.99
CA ILE A 274 -1.09 30.51 12.58
C ILE A 274 -1.83 31.57 11.77
N HIS A 275 -1.06 32.40 11.08
CA HIS A 275 -1.63 33.49 10.29
C HIS A 275 -2.38 32.93 9.07
N ILE A 276 -3.65 33.32 8.97
CA ILE A 276 -4.53 33.10 7.83
C ILE A 276 -4.93 34.47 7.27
N PRO A 277 -5.39 34.58 6.01
CA PRO A 277 -6.02 35.81 5.54
C PRO A 277 -7.19 36.21 6.44
N THR A 278 -7.45 37.51 6.59
CA THR A 278 -8.54 38.00 7.45
C THR A 278 -9.85 37.35 7.01
N THR A 279 -10.51 36.63 7.92
CA THR A 279 -11.64 35.75 7.58
C THR A 279 -12.83 36.03 8.50
N GLY A 280 -13.96 36.40 7.90
CA GLY A 280 -15.26 36.49 8.55
C GLY A 280 -16.12 35.25 8.25
N PHE A 281 -16.91 34.85 9.23
CA PHE A 281 -17.86 33.75 9.09
C PHE A 281 -19.28 34.25 9.35
N ALA A 282 -20.22 33.80 8.54
CA ALA A 282 -21.62 34.14 8.75
C ALA A 282 -22.56 32.99 8.38
N LYS A 283 -23.59 32.84 9.19
CA LYS A 283 -24.78 32.04 8.89
C LYS A 283 -25.93 33.00 8.67
N SER A 284 -26.39 33.11 7.43
CA SER A 284 -27.52 33.99 7.05
C SER A 284 -27.41 35.43 7.59
N PRO A 285 -26.32 36.17 7.31
CA PRO A 285 -26.09 37.48 7.90
C PRO A 285 -27.28 38.43 7.64
N MET A 286 -27.84 39.02 8.70
CA MET A 286 -28.78 40.14 8.55
C MET A 286 -28.04 41.41 8.13
N ASP A 287 -26.76 41.54 8.47
CA ASP A 287 -25.93 42.70 8.17
C ASP A 287 -24.73 42.34 7.27
N THR A 288 -25.00 42.14 5.97
CA THR A 288 -24.00 41.79 4.96
C THR A 288 -22.88 42.84 4.83
N LYS A 289 -23.20 44.11 5.05
CA LYS A 289 -22.23 45.22 4.95
C LYS A 289 -21.20 45.15 6.06
N ASP A 290 -21.62 44.80 7.26
CA ASP A 290 -20.71 44.63 8.38
C ASP A 290 -19.73 43.47 8.14
N LEU A 291 -20.22 42.33 7.65
CA LEU A 291 -19.38 41.19 7.30
C LEU A 291 -18.31 41.54 6.25
N ILE A 292 -18.64 42.38 5.28
CA ILE A 292 -17.69 42.88 4.28
C ILE A 292 -16.64 43.80 4.94
N ARG A 293 -17.06 44.70 5.85
CA ARG A 293 -16.14 45.57 6.59
C ARG A 293 -15.18 44.80 7.50
N MET A 294 -15.63 43.69 8.10
CA MET A 294 -14.78 42.82 8.95
C MET A 294 -13.53 42.31 8.22
N VAL A 295 -13.57 42.17 6.90
CA VAL A 295 -12.42 41.74 6.07
C VAL A 295 -11.76 42.88 5.29
N SER A 296 -11.98 44.13 5.72
CA SER A 296 -11.46 45.36 5.09
C SER A 296 -12.11 45.74 3.75
N GLY A 297 -13.25 45.16 3.39
CA GLY A 297 -13.95 45.44 2.14
C GLY A 297 -13.42 44.65 0.93
N ALA A 298 -13.95 44.97 -0.24
CA ALA A 298 -13.53 44.36 -1.50
C ALA A 298 -12.17 44.91 -2.00
N PRO A 299 -11.39 44.13 -2.77
CA PRO A 299 -11.70 42.78 -3.26
C PRO A 299 -11.67 41.71 -2.15
N LEU A 300 -12.64 40.79 -2.17
CA LEU A 300 -12.77 39.72 -1.19
C LEU A 300 -13.16 38.39 -1.83
N ILE A 301 -12.87 37.30 -1.13
CA ILE A 301 -13.23 35.93 -1.51
C ILE A 301 -14.43 35.46 -0.69
N ILE A 302 -15.42 34.88 -1.34
CA ILE A 302 -16.58 34.22 -0.72
C ILE A 302 -16.45 32.73 -0.98
N LYS A 303 -16.41 31.92 0.10
CA LYS A 303 -16.29 30.45 0.05
C LYS A 303 -17.53 29.81 0.68
N LEU A 304 -18.09 28.84 -0.03
CA LEU A 304 -19.07 27.92 0.54
C LEU A 304 -18.37 26.88 1.42
N LEU A 305 -18.92 26.60 2.60
CA LEU A 305 -18.39 25.55 3.47
C LEU A 305 -18.63 24.16 2.86
N GLU A 306 -19.79 23.95 2.25
CA GLU A 306 -20.25 22.69 1.67
C GLU A 306 -19.84 22.52 0.21
N SER A 307 -18.55 22.65 -0.09
CA SER A 307 -18.06 22.52 -1.46
C SER A 307 -16.74 21.79 -1.59
N THR A 308 -16.55 21.15 -2.75
CA THR A 308 -15.36 20.37 -3.09
C THR A 308 -14.66 20.97 -4.31
N GLN A 309 -13.33 20.86 -4.35
CA GLN A 309 -12.50 21.24 -5.51
C GLN A 309 -12.70 22.68 -6.04
N GLY A 310 -12.88 23.68 -5.15
CA GLY A 310 -12.96 25.09 -5.55
C GLY A 310 -14.27 25.52 -6.23
N LYS A 311 -15.22 24.60 -6.45
CA LYS A 311 -16.62 24.95 -6.73
C LYS A 311 -17.15 25.72 -5.52
N GLY A 312 -17.78 26.87 -5.70
CA GLY A 312 -18.23 27.70 -4.57
C GLY A 312 -17.17 28.60 -3.93
N VAL A 313 -16.07 28.90 -4.63
CA VAL A 313 -15.16 30.01 -4.28
C VAL A 313 -15.34 31.11 -5.32
N VAL A 314 -15.74 32.30 -4.88
CA VAL A 314 -16.06 33.46 -5.74
C VAL A 314 -15.20 34.66 -5.32
N LEU A 315 -14.60 35.34 -6.30
CA LEU A 315 -13.97 36.64 -6.09
C LEU A 315 -15.01 37.74 -6.35
N ALA A 316 -15.20 38.62 -5.37
CA ALA A 316 -15.99 39.82 -5.51
C ALA A 316 -15.07 41.04 -5.52
N GLU A 317 -14.96 41.69 -6.67
CA GLU A 317 -14.06 42.84 -6.87
C GLU A 317 -14.56 44.13 -6.23
N THR A 318 -15.89 44.22 -5.98
CA THR A 318 -16.52 45.39 -5.39
C THR A 318 -17.45 44.99 -4.24
N ASN A 319 -17.67 45.91 -3.29
CA ASN A 319 -18.59 45.68 -2.17
C ASN A 319 -20.00 45.35 -2.68
N LYS A 320 -20.47 46.01 -3.75
CA LYS A 320 -21.78 45.72 -4.36
C LYS A 320 -21.85 44.28 -4.89
N ALA A 321 -20.83 43.81 -5.60
CA ALA A 321 -20.77 42.43 -6.08
C ALA A 321 -20.74 41.43 -4.92
N ALA A 322 -19.98 41.73 -3.85
CA ALA A 322 -19.94 40.91 -2.65
C ALA A 322 -21.32 40.82 -1.98
N GLU A 323 -22.00 41.95 -1.81
CA GLU A 323 -23.36 42.00 -1.26
C GLU A 323 -24.34 41.15 -2.09
N SER A 324 -24.30 41.26 -3.42
CA SER A 324 -25.16 40.46 -4.31
C SER A 324 -24.92 38.95 -4.16
N VAL A 325 -23.66 38.53 -4.11
CA VAL A 325 -23.31 37.10 -3.97
C VAL A 325 -23.69 36.57 -2.59
N ILE A 326 -23.42 37.32 -1.52
CA ILE A 326 -23.79 36.92 -0.16
C ILE A 326 -25.31 36.82 -0.01
N ASN A 327 -26.07 37.77 -0.57
CA ASN A 327 -27.53 37.75 -0.54
C ASN A 327 -28.10 36.56 -1.35
N ALA A 328 -27.49 36.21 -2.48
CA ALA A 328 -27.85 35.01 -3.24
C ALA A 328 -27.61 33.72 -2.45
N PHE A 329 -26.53 33.64 -1.66
CA PHE A 329 -26.29 32.47 -0.79
C PHE A 329 -27.16 32.42 0.46
N LYS A 330 -27.66 33.58 0.91
CA LYS A 330 -28.60 33.68 2.03
C LYS A 330 -29.97 33.05 1.68
N SER A 331 -30.46 33.22 0.45
CA SER A 331 -31.76 32.66 0.04
C SER A 331 -31.81 31.13 0.06
N VAL A 332 -30.65 30.48 -0.09
CA VAL A 332 -30.49 29.02 -0.01
C VAL A 332 -30.03 28.54 1.37
N GLN A 333 -30.04 29.41 2.40
CA GLN A 333 -29.68 29.11 3.79
C GLN A 333 -28.31 28.44 3.98
N THR A 334 -27.34 28.79 3.12
CA THR A 334 -25.99 28.20 3.18
C THR A 334 -25.06 28.98 4.10
N ASN A 335 -24.13 28.26 4.76
CA ASN A 335 -23.06 28.88 5.53
C ASN A 335 -21.96 29.40 4.60
N ILE A 336 -21.50 30.63 4.85
CA ILE A 336 -20.49 31.29 4.04
C ILE A 336 -19.28 31.71 4.87
N LEU A 337 -18.13 31.71 4.20
CA LEU A 337 -16.87 32.24 4.67
C LEU A 337 -16.48 33.40 3.75
N VAL A 338 -16.26 34.57 4.32
CA VAL A 338 -15.77 35.76 3.61
C VAL A 338 -14.32 35.99 4.01
N GLN A 339 -13.44 36.23 3.06
CA GLN A 339 -12.00 36.27 3.29
C GLN A 339 -11.33 37.38 2.48
N GLU A 340 -10.32 38.03 3.07
CA GLU A 340 -9.42 38.98 2.41
C GLU A 340 -8.82 38.38 1.13
N PHE A 341 -8.85 39.14 0.03
CA PHE A 341 -8.17 38.75 -1.20
C PHE A 341 -6.72 39.23 -1.21
N ILE A 342 -5.78 38.29 -1.27
CA ILE A 342 -4.33 38.59 -1.29
C ILE A 342 -3.90 38.88 -2.75
N LYS A 343 -4.10 40.13 -3.18
CA LYS A 343 -3.86 40.56 -4.56
C LYS A 343 -2.38 40.47 -4.95
N GLU A 344 -1.48 40.76 -4.01
CA GLU A 344 -0.03 40.74 -4.21
C GLU A 344 0.53 39.35 -4.51
N ALA A 345 -0.21 38.29 -4.22
CA ALA A 345 0.17 36.93 -4.58
C ALA A 345 0.10 36.67 -6.09
N ASN A 346 -0.55 37.55 -6.85
CA ASN A 346 -0.64 37.51 -8.31
C ASN A 346 -1.09 36.16 -8.89
N GLY A 347 -2.07 35.53 -8.22
CA GLY A 347 -2.60 34.22 -8.63
C GLY A 347 -1.64 33.05 -8.39
N HIS A 348 -0.64 33.23 -7.53
CA HIS A 348 0.27 32.16 -7.11
C HIS A 348 -0.06 31.67 -5.71
N ASP A 349 0.02 30.35 -5.53
CA ASP A 349 0.05 29.74 -4.21
C ASP A 349 1.12 28.66 -4.12
N ILE A 350 1.44 28.25 -2.89
CA ILE A 350 2.46 27.25 -2.60
C ILE A 350 1.79 26.06 -1.92
N ARG A 351 1.85 24.90 -2.56
CA ARG A 351 1.51 23.63 -1.90
C ARG A 351 2.78 23.04 -1.30
N CYS A 352 2.79 22.90 0.02
CA CYS A 352 3.72 22.08 0.78
C CYS A 352 3.10 20.70 1.04
N PHE A 353 3.83 19.63 0.76
CA PHE A 353 3.44 18.27 1.14
C PHE A 353 4.20 17.86 2.39
N VAL A 354 3.47 17.66 3.49
CA VAL A 354 4.01 17.33 4.81
C VAL A 354 3.79 15.84 5.08
N VAL A 355 4.86 15.13 5.42
CA VAL A 355 4.81 13.75 5.90
C VAL A 355 5.62 13.63 7.19
N ASN A 356 4.97 13.12 8.24
CA ASN A 356 5.51 12.90 9.59
C ASN A 356 6.34 14.10 10.10
N GLY A 357 5.71 15.28 10.08
CA GLY A 357 6.31 16.53 10.59
C GLY A 357 7.42 17.14 9.72
N LYS A 358 7.61 16.66 8.48
CA LYS A 358 8.59 17.21 7.53
C LYS A 358 7.92 17.60 6.22
N VAL A 359 8.31 18.73 5.65
CA VAL A 359 7.89 19.09 4.27
C VAL A 359 8.79 18.33 3.29
N VAL A 360 8.22 17.30 2.66
CA VAL A 360 8.94 16.38 1.77
C VAL A 360 8.98 16.88 0.33
N ALA A 361 7.96 17.63 -0.10
CA ALA A 361 7.87 18.22 -1.42
C ALA A 361 7.15 19.58 -1.37
N SER A 362 7.44 20.45 -2.32
CA SER A 362 6.74 21.73 -2.49
C SER A 362 6.64 22.10 -3.96
N MET A 363 5.50 22.66 -4.37
CA MET A 363 5.29 23.23 -5.69
C MET A 363 4.60 24.58 -5.57
N GLN A 364 4.90 25.49 -6.50
CA GLN A 364 4.10 26.67 -6.72
C GLN A 364 3.05 26.33 -7.78
N ARG A 365 1.80 26.70 -7.53
CA ARG A 365 0.77 26.65 -8.56
C ARG A 365 0.47 28.07 -9.01
N THR A 366 0.19 28.22 -10.29
CA THR A 366 -0.11 29.49 -10.94
C THR A 366 -1.46 29.38 -11.62
N ALA A 367 -2.37 30.30 -11.30
CA ALA A 367 -3.66 30.41 -11.95
C ALA A 367 -3.52 30.75 -13.44
N GLN A 368 -4.51 30.36 -14.25
CA GLN A 368 -4.56 30.77 -15.66
C GLN A 368 -4.82 32.27 -15.80
N LYS A 369 -4.51 32.85 -16.97
CA LYS A 369 -4.78 34.26 -17.24
C LYS A 369 -6.28 34.56 -17.08
N GLY A 370 -6.62 35.50 -16.20
CA GLY A 370 -8.01 35.84 -15.87
C GLY A 370 -8.65 35.00 -14.77
N GLU A 371 -7.93 34.03 -14.20
CA GLU A 371 -8.37 33.22 -13.08
C GLU A 371 -7.52 33.54 -11.85
N PHE A 372 -8.11 33.57 -10.65
CA PHE A 372 -7.38 33.84 -9.40
C PHE A 372 -7.07 32.55 -8.63
N ARG A 373 -7.73 31.44 -8.97
CA ARG A 373 -7.52 30.13 -8.34
C ARG A 373 -6.41 29.37 -9.06
N ALA A 374 -5.38 29.00 -8.31
CA ALA A 374 -4.21 28.29 -8.83
C ALA A 374 -4.39 26.74 -8.88
N ASN A 375 -5.62 26.23 -8.80
CA ASN A 375 -5.85 24.78 -8.76
C ASN A 375 -5.46 24.13 -10.10
N ILE A 376 -4.63 23.08 -10.06
CA ILE A 376 -4.20 22.31 -11.25
C ILE A 376 -5.41 21.72 -11.99
N HIS A 377 -6.42 21.23 -11.27
CA HIS A 377 -7.66 20.70 -11.88
C HIS A 377 -8.48 21.74 -12.64
N GLN A 378 -8.20 23.04 -12.46
CA GLN A 378 -8.80 24.15 -13.20
C GLN A 378 -7.85 24.70 -14.28
N GLY A 379 -6.85 23.91 -14.67
CA GLY A 379 -5.89 24.26 -15.72
C GLY A 379 -4.71 25.12 -15.26
N GLY A 380 -4.53 25.31 -13.95
CA GLY A 380 -3.36 26.00 -13.40
C GLY A 380 -2.05 25.26 -13.69
N ALA A 381 -0.97 26.01 -13.91
CA ALA A 381 0.37 25.45 -14.12
C ALA A 381 1.07 25.21 -12.79
N ALA A 382 1.88 24.15 -12.71
CA ALA A 382 2.68 23.84 -11.52
C ALA A 382 4.18 23.92 -11.83
N SER A 383 4.96 24.48 -10.91
CA SER A 383 6.41 24.60 -11.03
C SER A 383 7.10 24.28 -9.70
N LYS A 384 8.38 23.87 -9.77
CA LYS A 384 9.19 23.66 -8.56
C LYS A 384 9.39 25.00 -7.85
N VAL A 385 9.25 25.00 -6.53
CA VAL A 385 9.49 26.19 -5.70
C VAL A 385 10.37 25.86 -4.51
N LYS A 386 11.32 26.75 -4.22
CA LYS A 386 12.10 26.72 -2.98
C LYS A 386 11.36 27.53 -1.92
N ILE A 387 10.87 26.83 -0.90
CA ILE A 387 10.17 27.47 0.22
C ILE A 387 11.15 28.04 1.24
N THR A 388 10.75 29.14 1.88
CA THR A 388 11.51 29.81 2.95
C THR A 388 11.45 28.99 4.26
N PRO A 389 12.34 29.26 5.23
CA PRO A 389 12.25 28.67 6.56
C PRO A 389 10.92 28.96 7.26
N GLU A 390 10.37 30.16 7.08
CA GLU A 390 9.08 30.56 7.64
C GLU A 390 7.92 29.79 7.02
N GLU A 391 7.88 29.65 5.70
CA GLU A 391 6.88 28.84 4.99
C GLU A 391 6.92 27.37 5.41
N ARG A 392 8.13 26.82 5.57
CA ARG A 392 8.33 25.45 6.07
C ARG A 392 7.82 25.29 7.49
N LYS A 393 8.16 26.21 8.39
CA LYS A 393 7.71 26.21 9.79
C LYS A 393 6.19 26.32 9.87
N LEU A 394 5.60 27.22 9.10
CA LEU A 394 4.15 27.40 8.99
C LEU A 394 3.49 26.11 8.52
N ALA A 395 3.96 25.50 7.43
CA ALA A 395 3.40 24.26 6.91
C ALA A 395 3.42 23.10 7.93
N ILE A 396 4.55 22.91 8.61
CA ILE A 396 4.70 21.86 9.63
C ILE A 396 3.79 22.14 10.83
N LYS A 397 3.74 23.39 11.30
CA LYS A 397 2.88 23.81 12.42
C LYS A 397 1.40 23.58 12.10
N SER A 398 0.96 23.94 10.89
CA SER A 398 -0.44 23.76 10.45
C SER A 398 -0.86 22.29 10.37
N ALA A 399 0.01 21.40 9.86
CA ALA A 399 -0.27 19.96 9.87
C ALA A 399 -0.32 19.39 11.30
N LYS A 400 0.57 19.87 12.18
CA LYS A 400 0.66 19.43 13.58
C LYS A 400 -0.58 19.80 14.40
N VAL A 401 -1.22 20.95 14.15
CA VAL A 401 -2.44 21.37 14.89
C VAL A 401 -3.56 20.32 14.83
N PHE A 402 -3.65 19.54 13.75
CA PHE A 402 -4.63 18.46 13.62
C PHE A 402 -4.02 17.06 13.73
N ASN A 403 -2.77 16.93 14.17
CA ASN A 403 -2.05 15.65 14.20
C ASN A 403 -2.15 14.90 12.86
N LEU A 404 -1.92 15.60 11.75
CA LEU A 404 -1.87 14.97 10.43
C LEU A 404 -0.44 14.47 10.17
N ASP A 405 -0.30 13.15 10.08
CA ASP A 405 0.95 12.52 9.65
C ASP A 405 1.17 12.72 8.14
N VAL A 406 0.11 12.84 7.33
CA VAL A 406 0.18 13.21 5.90
C VAL A 406 -0.75 14.38 5.63
N ALA A 407 -0.22 15.49 5.11
CA ALA A 407 -1.04 16.65 4.79
C ALA A 407 -0.52 17.39 3.55
N GLY A 408 -1.46 17.90 2.75
CA GLY A 408 -1.17 19.04 1.89
C GLY A 408 -1.40 20.31 2.70
N VAL A 409 -0.48 21.26 2.66
CA VAL A 409 -0.65 22.59 3.26
C VAL A 409 -0.48 23.66 2.18
N ASP A 410 -1.48 24.51 2.01
CA ASP A 410 -1.50 25.54 0.96
C ASP A 410 -1.24 26.88 1.62
N LEU A 411 -0.24 27.57 1.10
CA LEU A 411 0.22 28.85 1.59
C LEU A 411 0.11 29.89 0.49
N ILE A 412 -0.02 31.14 0.89
CA ILE A 412 0.03 32.29 -0.01
C ILE A 412 1.05 33.29 0.52
N ARG A 413 1.84 33.87 -0.38
CA ARG A 413 2.77 34.94 -0.03
C ARG A 413 2.00 36.26 -0.01
N SER A 414 2.11 36.99 1.10
CA SER A 414 1.52 38.31 1.26
C SER A 414 2.58 39.30 1.74
N ASN A 415 2.26 40.59 1.71
CA ASN A 415 3.13 41.63 2.27
C ASN A 415 3.27 41.52 3.80
N LYS A 416 2.39 40.76 4.47
CA LYS A 416 2.41 40.47 5.92
C LYS A 416 3.20 39.19 6.26
N GLY A 417 3.85 38.57 5.27
CA GLY A 417 4.50 37.26 5.38
C GLY A 417 3.64 36.12 4.81
N PRO A 418 4.06 34.85 4.98
CA PRO A 418 3.31 33.71 4.47
C PRO A 418 2.03 33.50 5.30
N LEU A 419 0.90 33.32 4.60
CA LEU A 419 -0.40 33.03 5.20
C LEU A 419 -0.86 31.63 4.81
N LEU A 420 -1.53 30.94 5.73
CA LEU A 420 -2.14 29.65 5.48
C LEU A 420 -3.51 29.80 4.80
N LEU A 421 -3.71 29.09 3.68
CA LEU A 421 -4.99 29.02 2.98
C LEU A 421 -5.82 27.81 3.40
N GLU A 422 -5.23 26.61 3.36
CA GLU A 422 -5.92 25.37 3.69
C GLU A 422 -4.96 24.22 4.09
N VAL A 423 -5.48 23.27 4.86
CA VAL A 423 -4.82 22.01 5.20
C VAL A 423 -5.69 20.85 4.73
N ASN A 424 -5.17 20.03 3.82
CA ASN A 424 -5.85 18.87 3.27
C ASN A 424 -5.29 17.58 3.86
N SER A 425 -6.17 16.77 4.46
CA SER A 425 -5.82 15.46 5.05
C SER A 425 -5.69 14.30 4.06
N SER A 426 -6.12 14.49 2.81
CA SER A 426 -5.98 13.50 1.72
C SER A 426 -5.52 14.18 0.42
N PRO A 427 -4.32 14.80 0.39
CA PRO A 427 -3.82 15.55 -0.75
C PRO A 427 -3.53 14.63 -1.95
N GLY A 428 -3.78 15.09 -3.18
CA GLY A 428 -3.40 14.35 -4.40
C GLY A 428 -1.89 14.27 -4.60
N LEU A 429 -1.41 13.16 -5.17
CA LEU A 429 0.01 12.92 -5.43
C LEU A 429 0.46 13.35 -6.83
N GLU A 430 -0.42 13.25 -7.84
CA GLU A 430 -0.05 13.41 -9.26
C GLU A 430 0.65 14.73 -9.58
N GLY A 431 0.01 15.86 -9.26
CA GLY A 431 0.58 17.17 -9.57
C GLY A 431 1.91 17.43 -8.88
N ILE A 432 2.05 16.99 -7.62
CA ILE A 432 3.24 17.26 -6.80
C ILE A 432 4.39 16.31 -7.17
N GLU A 433 4.13 15.03 -7.44
CA GLU A 433 5.15 14.05 -7.87
C GLU A 433 5.66 14.41 -9.27
N ASN A 434 4.77 14.70 -10.22
CA ASN A 434 5.14 15.10 -11.58
C ASN A 434 5.98 16.40 -11.58
N THR A 435 5.61 17.37 -10.75
CA THR A 435 6.33 18.66 -10.68
C THR A 435 7.68 18.51 -10.01
N THR A 436 7.77 17.73 -8.92
CA THR A 436 8.98 17.69 -8.07
C THR A 436 9.95 16.58 -8.45
N GLY A 437 9.46 15.50 -9.07
CA GLY A 437 10.18 14.26 -9.32
C GLY A 437 10.43 13.42 -8.06
N LYS A 438 9.74 13.72 -6.95
CA LYS A 438 9.91 13.00 -5.68
C LYS A 438 8.88 11.89 -5.56
N ASP A 439 9.30 10.75 -5.03
CA ASP A 439 8.42 9.63 -4.71
C ASP A 439 7.77 9.84 -3.33
N ILE A 440 6.60 10.47 -3.32
CA ILE A 440 5.85 10.79 -2.10
C ILE A 440 5.11 9.55 -1.60
N ALA A 441 4.59 8.71 -2.51
CA ALA A 441 3.97 7.46 -2.15
C ALA A 441 4.91 6.56 -1.34
N ASN A 442 6.17 6.39 -1.77
CA ASN A 442 7.19 5.64 -1.03
C ASN A 442 7.42 6.22 0.38
N VAL A 443 7.50 7.55 0.51
CA VAL A 443 7.69 8.21 1.82
C VAL A 443 6.49 8.01 2.75
N MET A 444 5.27 7.89 2.19
CA MET A 444 4.09 7.51 2.98
C MET A 444 4.21 6.08 3.52
N ILE A 445 4.66 5.12 2.71
CA ILE A 445 4.87 3.73 3.15
C ILE A 445 6.00 3.64 4.20
N GLU A 446 7.12 4.31 3.98
CA GLU A 446 8.21 4.40 4.99
C GLU A 446 7.73 4.95 6.33
N THR A 447 6.75 5.85 6.30
CA THR A 447 6.16 6.38 7.52
C THR A 447 5.38 5.31 8.27
N ILE A 448 4.63 4.45 7.57
CA ILE A 448 3.92 3.31 8.16
C ILE A 448 4.93 2.33 8.76
N GLU A 449 5.96 1.94 8.01
CA GLU A 449 7.01 1.03 8.49
C GLU A 449 7.63 1.54 9.79
N ARG A 450 8.02 2.82 9.83
CA ARG A 450 8.61 3.43 11.02
C ARG A 450 7.66 3.45 12.21
N LYS A 451 6.38 3.75 12.00
CA LYS A 451 5.36 3.82 13.07
C LYS A 451 5.09 2.42 13.65
N LEU A 452 5.07 1.40 12.80
CA LEU A 452 4.91 0.01 13.19
C LEU A 452 6.22 -0.66 13.61
N LYS A 453 7.34 0.07 13.60
CA LYS A 453 8.70 -0.44 13.90
C LYS A 453 9.08 -1.65 13.02
N TYR A 454 8.54 -1.69 11.82
CA TYR A 454 8.82 -2.74 10.84
C TYR A 454 10.28 -2.67 10.38
N LYS A 455 10.94 -3.83 10.28
CA LYS A 455 12.31 -3.98 9.79
C LYS A 455 12.30 -5.03 8.69
N HIS A 456 12.93 -4.69 7.56
CA HIS A 456 13.10 -5.57 6.40
C HIS A 456 13.98 -6.78 6.69
#